data_AF-A0A816FLT2-F1
#
_entry.id   AF-A0A816FLT2-F1
#
_cell.length_a   1.000
_cell.length_b   1.000
_cell.length_c   1.000
_cell.angle_alpha   90.00
_cell.angle_beta   90.00
_cell.angle_gamma   90.00
#
_symmetry.space_group_name_H-M   'P 1'
#
loop_
_entity.id
_entity.type
_entity.pdbx_description
1 polymer ?
#
loop_
_entity_poly.entity_id
_entity_poly.type
_entity_poly.pdbx_seq_one_letter_code
_entity_poly.pdbx_strand_id
1 'polypeptide(L)'
;MANSLAVNSVDLCCCVPVTCEEIDDRSLVHVKAINWNRRFNRGYCTKDCTKHNTSTIHTYWTGRLASSPEQYPYYVPSTWYRLSVDVDTTSLLDWSSNWHTLYHGTDPHNIHKILKNGFRVRECQHGFPALYLSPSIHYSSHPRYAGVVLLNSVYFQFVLEVRVDTRKLMPLKKNEFLQTGVQGDIDPNFQNNENLEFLLKAREGNFIKPCEGVVVTGIMVRKLNFDPVLLPSSWWWCKWRSWMNIHKYYNNGAHQNFENTD
;
A
#
# COMPACT_ATOMS: atom_id res chain seq x y z
N MET A 1 28.96 2.07 -20.27
CA MET A 1 28.42 3.44 -20.14
C MET A 1 26.91 3.33 -19.95
N ALA A 2 26.44 3.40 -18.70
CA ALA A 2 25.01 3.38 -18.40
C ALA A 2 24.48 4.79 -18.66
N ASN A 3 23.65 4.94 -19.69
CA ASN A 3 22.89 6.17 -19.90
C ASN A 3 21.96 6.35 -18.71
N SER A 4 22.36 7.23 -17.78
CA SER A 4 21.48 7.81 -16.79
C SER A 4 20.39 8.55 -17.54
N LEU A 5 19.25 7.90 -17.75
CA LEU A 5 18.03 8.57 -18.14
C LEU A 5 17.70 9.51 -16.98
N ALA A 6 18.14 10.76 -17.09
CA ALA A 6 17.70 11.83 -16.24
C ALA A 6 16.18 11.90 -16.42
N VAL A 7 15.46 11.29 -15.49
CA VAL A 7 14.03 11.52 -15.31
C VAL A 7 13.95 12.99 -14.97
N ASN A 8 13.67 13.83 -15.99
CA ASN A 8 13.35 15.24 -15.79
C ASN A 8 12.42 15.28 -14.60
N SER A 9 12.78 16.05 -13.57
CA SER A 9 12.06 16.14 -12.30
C SER A 9 10.62 16.57 -12.59
N VAL A 10 9.78 15.58 -12.91
CA VAL A 10 8.35 15.75 -13.01
C VAL A 10 7.96 16.33 -11.67
N ASP A 11 7.12 17.36 -11.70
CA ASP A 11 6.69 18.13 -10.55
C ASP A 11 5.90 17.21 -9.59
N LEU A 12 6.63 16.33 -8.88
CA LEU A 12 6.18 15.37 -7.87
C LEU A 12 5.64 16.11 -6.64
N CYS A 13 5.71 17.44 -6.65
CA CYS A 13 5.37 18.33 -5.57
C CYS A 13 3.87 18.31 -5.26
N CYS A 14 3.01 18.02 -6.24
CA CYS A 14 1.58 17.93 -6.02
C CYS A 14 1.06 16.52 -6.34
N CYS A 15 0.50 15.83 -5.34
CA CYS A 15 -0.41 14.73 -5.61
C CYS A 15 -1.46 15.22 -6.59
N VAL A 16 -1.54 14.64 -7.78
CA VAL A 16 -2.71 14.81 -8.62
C VAL A 16 -3.86 14.14 -7.87
N PRO A 17 -4.91 14.87 -7.43
CA PRO A 17 -6.03 14.25 -6.76
C PRO A 17 -6.62 13.17 -7.67
N VAL A 18 -6.79 11.97 -7.13
CA VAL A 18 -7.52 10.90 -7.81
C VAL A 18 -8.92 10.90 -7.19
N THR A 19 -9.94 11.13 -8.01
CA THR A 19 -11.32 11.14 -7.50
C THR A 19 -11.86 9.71 -7.38
N CYS A 20 -12.87 9.50 -6.52
CA CYS A 20 -13.58 8.22 -6.46
C CYS A 20 -14.18 7.88 -7.84
N GLU A 21 -14.69 8.90 -8.53
CA GLU A 21 -15.29 8.80 -9.86
C GLU A 21 -14.26 8.34 -10.91
N GLU A 22 -13.01 8.83 -10.88
CA GLU A 22 -11.95 8.39 -11.81
C GLU A 22 -11.61 6.90 -11.64
N ILE A 23 -11.83 6.34 -10.44
CA ILE A 23 -11.57 4.93 -10.12
C ILE A 23 -12.79 4.05 -10.44
N ASP A 24 -13.99 4.50 -10.09
CA ASP A 24 -15.25 3.78 -10.30
C ASP A 24 -15.66 3.72 -11.77
N ASP A 25 -15.53 4.83 -12.50
CA ASP A 25 -15.99 4.96 -13.90
C ASP A 25 -15.15 4.11 -14.85
N ARG A 26 -13.89 3.84 -14.48
CA ARG A 26 -12.91 3.16 -15.34
C ARG A 26 -12.68 1.70 -15.00
N SER A 27 -13.51 1.13 -14.13
CA SER A 27 -13.38 -0.26 -13.64
C SER A 27 -12.00 -0.60 -13.05
N LEU A 28 -11.22 0.40 -12.66
CA LEU A 28 -9.86 0.21 -12.12
C LEU A 28 -9.87 -0.66 -10.87
N VAL A 29 -10.92 -0.46 -10.08
CA VAL A 29 -11.27 -1.31 -8.96
C VAL A 29 -12.79 -1.43 -9.00
N HIS A 30 -13.37 -2.63 -8.98
CA HIS A 30 -14.83 -2.80 -8.93
C HIS A 30 -15.36 -2.37 -7.56
N VAL A 31 -15.47 -1.07 -7.33
CA VAL A 31 -15.69 -0.44 -6.00
C VAL A 31 -17.06 0.19 -5.80
N LYS A 32 -17.97 0.01 -6.77
CA LYS A 32 -19.38 0.45 -6.66
C LYS A 32 -20.12 -0.10 -5.43
N ALA A 33 -19.60 -1.14 -4.79
CA ALA A 33 -20.15 -1.73 -3.56
C ALA A 33 -19.47 -1.25 -2.26
N ILE A 34 -18.53 -0.31 -2.34
CA ILE A 34 -17.85 0.26 -1.17
C ILE A 34 -18.66 1.45 -0.65
N ASN A 35 -19.00 1.43 0.63
CA ASN A 35 -19.44 2.63 1.32
C ASN A 35 -18.22 3.54 1.53
N TRP A 36 -18.19 4.70 0.88
CA TRP A 36 -17.07 5.63 0.96
C TRP A 36 -17.31 6.69 2.04
N ASN A 37 -16.29 6.98 2.83
CA ASN A 37 -16.32 8.08 3.79
C ASN A 37 -15.55 9.31 3.26
N ARG A 38 -16.15 10.01 2.30
CA ARG A 38 -15.51 11.14 1.57
C ARG A 38 -14.94 12.22 2.49
N ARG A 39 -15.50 12.40 3.70
CA ARG A 39 -15.00 13.35 4.72
C ARG A 39 -13.54 13.10 5.10
N PHE A 40 -13.06 11.86 5.00
CA PHE A 40 -11.70 11.46 5.36
C PHE A 40 -10.80 11.15 4.16
N ASN A 41 -11.19 11.54 2.94
CA ASN A 41 -10.30 11.48 1.79
C ASN A 41 -9.17 12.51 1.92
N ARG A 42 -7.93 12.11 1.65
CA ARG A 42 -6.72 12.94 1.87
C ARG A 42 -5.69 12.69 0.76
N GLY A 43 -5.25 13.72 0.07
CA GLY A 43 -4.01 13.77 -0.70
C GLY A 43 -2.82 14.13 0.18
N TYR A 44 -1.80 13.30 0.17
CA TYR A 44 -0.61 13.46 1.00
C TYR A 44 0.53 14.08 0.20
N CYS A 45 0.85 15.32 0.48
CA CYS A 45 1.81 16.09 -0.30
C CYS A 45 3.17 16.22 0.40
N THR A 46 4.19 16.66 -0.33
CA THR A 46 5.52 16.96 0.25
C THR A 46 5.49 18.28 1.01
N LYS A 47 6.52 18.53 1.83
CA LYS A 47 6.72 19.82 2.53
C LYS A 47 6.74 20.99 1.56
N ASP A 48 7.34 20.76 0.41
CA ASP A 48 7.59 21.78 -0.60
C ASP A 48 6.35 22.06 -1.47
N CYS A 49 5.27 21.29 -1.29
CA CYS A 49 4.02 21.49 -2.01
C CYS A 49 3.40 22.83 -1.65
N THR A 50 3.19 23.72 -2.62
CA THR A 50 2.59 25.04 -2.38
C THR A 50 1.16 25.00 -1.82
N LYS A 51 0.49 23.84 -1.95
CA LYS A 51 -0.88 23.61 -1.46
C LYS A 51 -0.93 22.84 -0.14
N HIS A 52 0.20 22.47 0.47
CA HIS A 52 0.17 21.68 1.69
C HIS A 52 -0.57 22.39 2.82
N ASN A 53 -1.43 21.65 3.53
CA ASN A 53 -2.26 22.10 4.65
C ASN A 53 -3.14 23.33 4.36
N THR A 54 -3.33 23.71 3.09
CA THR A 54 -4.27 24.78 2.68
C THR A 54 -5.73 24.30 2.66
N SER A 55 -5.93 22.99 2.66
CA SER A 55 -7.24 22.32 2.70
C SER A 55 -7.12 21.02 3.48
N THR A 56 -8.27 20.47 3.92
CA THR A 56 -8.30 19.11 4.48
C THR A 56 -7.92 18.06 3.44
N ILE A 57 -7.88 18.39 2.15
CA ILE A 57 -7.55 17.45 1.07
C ILE A 57 -6.05 17.37 0.87
N HIS A 58 -5.26 18.43 1.05
CA HIS A 58 -3.81 18.38 0.83
C HIS A 58 -3.11 18.44 2.17
N THR A 59 -2.75 17.28 2.73
CA THR A 59 -2.10 17.20 4.04
C THR A 59 -0.62 16.90 3.86
N TYR A 60 0.24 17.71 4.46
CA TYR A 60 1.63 17.36 4.69
C TYR A 60 1.83 17.07 6.16
N TRP A 61 2.51 15.96 6.44
CA TRP A 61 2.86 15.55 7.78
C TRP A 61 4.20 14.83 7.76
N THR A 62 5.19 15.37 8.45
CA THR A 62 6.44 14.66 8.76
C THR A 62 6.46 14.29 10.22
N GLY A 63 6.19 13.03 10.51
CA GLY A 63 6.39 12.52 11.84
C GLY A 63 5.62 11.26 12.12
N ARG A 64 6.06 10.58 13.17
CA ARG A 64 5.32 9.54 13.85
C ARG A 64 4.01 10.15 14.39
N LEU A 65 2.84 9.65 13.96
CA LEU A 65 1.55 10.08 14.54
C LEU A 65 1.43 9.76 16.04
N ALA A 66 2.23 8.82 16.53
CA ALA A 66 2.24 8.39 17.90
C ALA A 66 3.22 9.15 18.79
N SER A 67 2.76 9.59 19.96
CA SER A 67 3.59 10.16 21.01
C SER A 67 4.36 9.11 21.84
N SER A 68 3.93 7.84 21.84
CA SER A 68 4.56 6.76 22.61
C SER A 68 5.63 6.01 21.79
N PRO A 69 6.80 5.70 22.37
CA PRO A 69 7.84 4.87 21.76
C PRO A 69 7.40 3.42 21.46
N GLU A 70 6.28 2.97 22.02
CA GLU A 70 5.74 1.61 21.83
C GLU A 70 4.86 1.50 20.58
N GLN A 71 4.46 2.62 19.97
CA GLN A 71 3.52 2.63 18.86
C GLN A 71 4.21 2.59 17.49
N TYR A 72 3.91 1.66 16.60
CA TYR A 72 4.55 1.62 15.28
C TYR A 72 4.42 2.96 14.54
N PRO A 73 5.51 3.47 13.97
CA PRO A 73 5.46 4.77 13.32
C PRO A 73 4.61 4.68 12.05
N TYR A 74 3.57 5.51 12.02
CA TYR A 74 2.84 5.78 10.79
C TYR A 74 3.51 6.94 10.09
N TYR A 75 4.14 6.65 8.96
CA TYR A 75 4.68 7.67 8.08
C TYR A 75 3.66 7.98 6.98
N VAL A 76 3.35 9.27 6.87
CA VAL A 76 2.39 9.77 5.88
C VAL A 76 3.09 9.83 4.52
N PRO A 77 2.62 9.09 3.52
CA PRO A 77 3.39 8.94 2.31
C PRO A 77 3.05 10.01 1.30
N SER A 78 4.01 10.89 1.06
CA SER A 78 3.90 11.89 0.00
C SER A 78 3.60 11.21 -1.35
N THR A 79 2.90 11.91 -2.24
CA THR A 79 2.47 11.42 -3.58
C THR A 79 1.30 10.44 -3.59
N TRP A 80 0.70 10.11 -2.43
CA TRP A 80 -0.46 9.23 -2.34
C TRP A 80 -1.75 9.99 -2.08
N TYR A 81 -2.84 9.48 -2.62
CA TYR A 81 -4.20 9.89 -2.30
C TYR A 81 -4.93 8.76 -1.57
N ARG A 82 -5.49 9.06 -0.42
CA ARG A 82 -6.29 8.16 0.40
C ARG A 82 -7.77 8.35 0.09
N LEU A 83 -8.40 7.25 -0.30
CA LEU A 83 -9.85 7.10 -0.39
C LEU A 83 -10.32 6.38 0.86
N SER A 84 -11.10 7.06 1.71
CA SER A 84 -11.54 6.47 2.96
C SER A 84 -12.68 5.50 2.74
N VAL A 85 -12.51 4.30 3.27
CA VAL A 85 -13.60 3.33 3.37
C VAL A 85 -14.43 3.68 4.60
N ASP A 86 -15.75 3.64 4.47
CA ASP A 86 -16.67 3.73 5.58
C ASP A 86 -16.72 2.38 6.29
N VAL A 87 -16.26 2.39 7.52
CA VAL A 87 -16.19 1.22 8.37
C VAL A 87 -17.32 1.35 9.38
N ASP A 88 -18.14 0.31 9.51
CA ASP A 88 -19.04 0.24 10.66
C ASP A 88 -18.21 0.14 11.94
N THR A 89 -18.06 1.29 12.60
CA THR A 89 -17.29 1.42 13.84
C THR A 89 -18.10 1.03 15.07
N THR A 90 -19.43 0.88 14.93
CA THR A 90 -20.33 0.63 16.07
C THR A 90 -20.20 -0.78 16.62
N SER A 91 -19.82 -1.74 15.77
CA SER A 91 -19.79 -3.16 16.11
C SER A 91 -18.41 -3.70 16.48
N LEU A 92 -17.33 -2.94 16.25
CA LEU A 92 -15.99 -3.55 16.22
C LEU A 92 -14.96 -3.03 17.21
N LEU A 93 -14.95 -1.77 17.69
CA LEU A 93 -13.72 -1.25 18.29
C LEU A 93 -13.87 -0.17 19.36
N ASP A 94 -13.41 -0.50 20.57
CA ASP A 94 -12.61 0.44 21.35
C ASP A 94 -11.28 0.61 20.59
N TRP A 95 -11.16 1.71 19.81
CA TRP A 95 -9.95 2.12 19.09
C TRP A 95 -8.88 2.57 20.08
N SER A 96 -8.57 1.69 21.04
CA SER A 96 -7.56 1.88 22.07
C SER A 96 -6.20 2.18 21.45
N SER A 97 -5.26 2.61 22.28
CA SER A 97 -3.86 2.89 21.91
C SER A 97 -3.12 1.72 21.25
N ASN A 98 -3.70 0.51 21.20
CA ASN A 98 -3.13 -0.67 20.57
C ASN A 98 -3.49 -0.80 19.07
N TRP A 99 -4.37 0.05 18.54
CA TRP A 99 -4.75 0.00 17.13
C TRP A 99 -3.86 0.91 16.29
N HIS A 100 -3.13 0.31 15.35
CA HIS A 100 -2.14 1.01 14.53
C HIS A 100 -2.48 0.95 13.05
N THR A 101 -2.04 1.96 12.32
CA THR A 101 -2.18 1.97 10.86
C THR A 101 -0.97 1.31 10.22
N LEU A 102 -1.22 0.26 9.45
CA LEU A 102 -0.24 -0.41 8.59
C LEU A 102 -0.77 -0.44 7.15
N TYR A 103 0.03 -1.01 6.26
CA TYR A 103 -0.24 -1.11 4.83
C TYR A 103 -0.18 -2.55 4.36
N HIS A 104 -0.97 -2.86 3.33
CA HIS A 104 -0.97 -4.14 2.64
C HIS A 104 -0.99 -3.93 1.13
N GLY A 105 0.06 -4.39 0.45
CA GLY A 105 0.07 -4.47 -1.01
C GLY A 105 -0.82 -5.60 -1.49
N THR A 106 -1.67 -5.33 -2.49
CA THR A 106 -2.48 -6.37 -3.14
C THR A 106 -2.68 -6.07 -4.61
N ASP A 107 -3.14 -7.07 -5.36
CA ASP A 107 -3.64 -6.85 -6.72
C ASP A 107 -4.96 -6.04 -6.65
N PRO A 108 -5.11 -4.95 -7.44
CA PRO A 108 -6.32 -4.13 -7.45
C PRO A 108 -7.63 -4.92 -7.65
N HIS A 109 -7.60 -6.02 -8.42
CA HIS A 109 -8.77 -6.87 -8.63
C HIS A 109 -9.23 -7.61 -7.36
N ASN A 110 -8.38 -7.71 -6.34
CA ASN A 110 -8.73 -8.35 -5.07
C ASN A 110 -9.28 -7.39 -4.03
N ILE A 111 -9.16 -6.06 -4.21
CA ILE A 111 -9.57 -5.05 -3.21
C ILE A 111 -11.05 -5.24 -2.83
N HIS A 112 -11.95 -5.34 -3.81
CA HIS A 112 -13.38 -5.53 -3.54
C HIS A 112 -13.68 -6.84 -2.80
N LYS A 113 -12.94 -7.92 -3.11
CA LYS A 113 -13.08 -9.22 -2.43
C LYS A 113 -12.61 -9.13 -0.98
N ILE A 114 -11.50 -8.43 -0.74
CA ILE A 114 -10.95 -8.20 0.60
C ILE A 114 -11.93 -7.41 1.46
N LEU A 115 -12.49 -6.34 0.92
CA LEU A 115 -13.47 -5.51 1.62
C LEU A 115 -14.75 -6.28 1.94
N LYS A 116 -15.22 -7.12 1.01
CA LYS A 116 -16.45 -7.90 1.19
C LYS A 116 -16.27 -9.09 2.13
N ASN A 117 -15.17 -9.83 2.00
CA ASN A 117 -15.01 -11.16 2.61
C ASN A 117 -13.91 -11.23 3.67
N GLY A 118 -13.12 -10.17 3.85
CA GLY A 118 -11.87 -10.20 4.60
C GLY A 118 -10.68 -10.67 3.76
N PHE A 119 -9.51 -10.71 4.38
CA PHE A 119 -8.26 -11.08 3.71
C PHE A 119 -8.18 -12.58 3.52
N ARG A 120 -8.16 -13.06 2.28
CA ARG A 120 -7.85 -14.46 2.01
C ARG A 120 -6.36 -14.70 2.24
N VAL A 121 -6.03 -15.53 3.22
CA VAL A 121 -4.65 -15.88 3.55
C VAL A 121 -4.29 -17.27 3.01
N ARG A 122 -2.99 -17.50 2.87
CA ARG A 122 -2.41 -18.80 2.51
C ARG A 122 -1.23 -19.07 3.40
N GLU A 123 -0.93 -20.35 3.58
CA GLU A 123 0.31 -20.75 4.21
C GLU A 123 1.51 -20.32 3.35
N CYS A 124 2.47 -19.66 3.99
CA CYS A 124 3.72 -19.22 3.37
C CYS A 124 4.91 -19.85 4.12
N GLN A 125 6.10 -19.28 3.95
CA GLN A 125 7.37 -19.84 4.44
C GLN A 125 7.43 -20.05 5.97
N HIS A 126 6.54 -19.41 6.73
CA HIS A 126 6.44 -19.53 8.18
C HIS A 126 5.55 -20.70 8.66
N GLY A 127 4.95 -21.48 7.75
CA GLY A 127 4.24 -22.73 8.09
C GLY A 127 2.85 -22.56 8.71
N PHE A 128 2.21 -21.41 8.53
CA PHE A 128 0.79 -21.20 8.84
C PHE A 128 0.16 -20.15 7.92
N PRO A 129 -1.17 -20.09 7.76
CA PRO A 129 -1.83 -19.01 7.03
C PRO A 129 -1.76 -17.67 7.79
N ALA A 130 -1.23 -16.63 7.12
CA ALA A 130 -1.13 -15.29 7.69
C ALA A 130 -1.30 -14.17 6.66
N LEU A 131 -1.68 -13.00 7.16
CA LEU A 131 -1.68 -11.73 6.43
C LEU A 131 -0.37 -10.98 6.69
N TYR A 132 0.30 -10.57 5.62
CA TYR A 132 1.48 -9.73 5.67
C TYR A 132 1.10 -8.25 5.71
N LEU A 133 1.65 -7.51 6.66
CA LEU A 133 1.45 -6.08 6.85
C LEU A 133 2.78 -5.36 7.00
N SER A 134 2.84 -4.09 6.62
CA SER A 134 4.04 -3.27 6.78
C SER A 134 3.68 -1.87 7.27
N PRO A 135 4.45 -1.26 8.18
CA PRO A 135 4.31 0.16 8.50
C PRO A 135 4.85 1.05 7.35
N SER A 136 5.55 0.46 6.39
CA SER A 136 6.05 1.14 5.19
C SER A 136 5.13 0.91 4.01
N ILE A 137 4.56 1.99 3.50
CA ILE A 137 3.91 1.97 2.19
C ILE A 137 4.92 1.87 1.05
N HIS A 138 6.17 2.31 1.21
CA HIS A 138 7.21 2.09 0.20
C HIS A 138 7.47 0.59 0.00
N TYR A 139 7.53 -0.16 1.10
CA TYR A 139 7.59 -1.61 1.09
C TYR A 139 6.32 -2.20 0.45
N SER A 140 5.15 -1.83 0.98
CA SER A 140 3.85 -2.41 0.55
C SER A 140 3.47 -2.08 -0.90
N SER A 141 3.90 -0.92 -1.40
CA SER A 141 3.65 -0.46 -2.76
C SER A 141 4.62 -1.05 -3.78
N HIS A 142 5.54 -1.91 -3.38
CA HIS A 142 6.40 -2.56 -4.34
C HIS A 142 5.57 -3.36 -5.37
N PRO A 143 5.81 -3.28 -6.70
CA PRO A 143 4.99 -3.93 -7.73
C PRO A 143 4.80 -5.45 -7.60
N ARG A 144 5.66 -6.12 -6.81
CA ARG A 144 5.48 -7.52 -6.43
C ARG A 144 4.25 -7.75 -5.55
N TYR A 145 3.99 -6.81 -4.64
CA TYR A 145 2.96 -6.91 -3.61
C TYR A 145 1.72 -6.12 -4.02
N ALA A 146 1.91 -4.90 -4.53
CA ALA A 146 0.86 -4.03 -5.02
C ALA A 146 0.81 -4.08 -6.55
N GLY A 147 -0.26 -4.64 -7.10
CA GLY A 147 -0.49 -4.64 -8.54
C GLY A 147 -0.60 -3.21 -9.09
N VAL A 148 -0.25 -3.06 -10.37
CA VAL A 148 -0.21 -1.78 -11.07
C VAL A 148 -1.16 -1.86 -12.25
N VAL A 149 -1.99 -0.83 -12.43
CA VAL A 149 -2.91 -0.72 -13.57
C VAL A 149 -2.40 0.36 -14.51
N LEU A 150 -2.22 0.03 -15.78
CA LEU A 150 -1.93 1.01 -16.83
C LEU A 150 -3.23 1.39 -17.53
N LEU A 151 -3.56 2.67 -17.54
CA LEU A 151 -4.78 3.18 -18.13
C LEU A 151 -4.51 4.54 -18.79
N ASN A 152 -4.79 4.64 -20.09
CA ASN A 152 -4.55 5.85 -20.89
C ASN A 152 -3.12 6.39 -20.72
N SER A 153 -2.13 5.49 -20.77
CA SER A 153 -0.70 5.79 -20.57
C SER A 153 -0.34 6.32 -19.18
N VAL A 154 -1.21 6.16 -18.20
CA VAL A 154 -0.99 6.52 -16.80
C VAL A 154 -1.01 5.27 -15.93
N TYR A 155 0.00 5.13 -15.08
CA TYR A 155 0.12 4.04 -14.13
C TYR A 155 -0.58 4.40 -12.81
N PHE A 156 -1.42 3.51 -12.33
CA PHE A 156 -2.09 3.57 -11.05
C PHE A 156 -1.60 2.44 -10.16
N GLN A 157 -1.22 2.78 -8.93
CA GLN A 157 -0.80 1.80 -7.94
C GLN A 157 -1.66 1.91 -6.70
N PHE A 158 -2.02 0.76 -6.15
CA PHE A 158 -2.98 0.65 -5.05
C PHE A 158 -2.36 -0.08 -3.86
N VAL A 159 -2.57 0.45 -2.66
CA VAL A 159 -2.20 -0.18 -1.40
C VAL A 159 -3.37 -0.03 -0.43
N LEU A 160 -3.67 -1.08 0.33
CA LEU A 160 -4.68 -0.98 1.39
C LEU A 160 -4.06 -0.35 2.62
N GLU A 161 -4.69 0.70 3.14
CA GLU A 161 -4.44 1.19 4.49
C GLU A 161 -5.32 0.39 5.44
N VAL A 162 -4.69 -0.24 6.43
CA VAL A 162 -5.37 -1.07 7.43
C VAL A 162 -5.12 -0.57 8.83
N ARG A 163 -6.14 -0.65 9.67
CA ARG A 163 -6.03 -0.56 11.12
C ARG A 163 -5.93 -1.96 11.70
N VAL A 164 -4.97 -2.19 12.59
CA VAL A 164 -4.72 -3.51 13.16
C VAL A 164 -4.45 -3.44 14.67
N ASP A 165 -4.95 -4.42 15.41
CA ASP A 165 -4.63 -4.64 16.83
C ASP A 165 -3.20 -5.18 16.95
N THR A 166 -2.27 -4.35 17.42
CA THR A 166 -0.85 -4.72 17.46
C THR A 166 -0.54 -5.84 18.44
N ARG A 167 -1.41 -6.10 19.42
CA ARG A 167 -1.27 -7.24 20.34
C ARG A 167 -1.39 -8.59 19.62
N LYS A 168 -1.93 -8.59 18.41
CA LYS A 168 -2.11 -9.79 17.57
C LYS A 168 -1.05 -9.91 16.47
N LEU A 169 -0.19 -8.90 16.31
CA LEU A 169 0.87 -8.92 15.32
C LEU A 169 2.04 -9.76 15.81
N MET A 170 2.67 -10.45 14.88
CA MET A 170 3.91 -11.16 15.09
C MET A 170 4.97 -10.55 14.18
N PRO A 171 6.14 -10.13 14.70
CA PRO A 171 7.24 -9.73 13.83
C PRO A 171 7.68 -10.93 13.00
N LEU A 172 8.02 -10.70 11.73
CA LEU A 172 8.63 -11.75 10.92
C LEU A 172 10.00 -12.10 11.51
N LYS A 173 10.33 -13.39 11.64
CA LYS A 173 11.61 -13.78 12.23
C LYS A 173 12.77 -13.42 11.30
N LYS A 174 13.95 -13.11 11.88
CA LYS A 174 15.17 -12.70 11.17
C LYS A 174 15.61 -13.61 10.00
N ASN A 175 15.19 -14.87 10.01
CA ASN A 175 15.51 -15.85 8.97
C ASN A 175 14.35 -16.15 8.00
N GLU A 176 13.18 -15.55 8.24
CA GLU A 176 11.96 -15.68 7.42
C GLU A 176 11.73 -14.46 6.53
N PHE A 177 12.48 -13.37 6.75
CA PHE A 177 12.60 -12.32 5.76
C PHE A 177 13.10 -12.91 4.45
N LEU A 178 12.76 -12.28 3.34
CA LEU A 178 13.52 -12.47 2.11
C LEU A 178 14.99 -12.24 2.49
N GLN A 179 15.81 -13.30 2.43
CA GLN A 179 17.26 -13.22 2.63
C GLN A 179 17.84 -12.41 1.46
N THR A 180 17.63 -11.10 1.49
CA THR A 180 17.89 -10.26 0.33
C THR A 180 19.37 -9.99 0.20
N GLY A 181 20.15 -10.04 1.29
CA GLY A 181 21.52 -9.53 1.29
C GLY A 181 21.60 -8.08 0.77
N VAL A 182 20.45 -7.39 0.68
CA VAL A 182 20.35 -6.07 0.06
C VAL A 182 20.86 -5.09 1.10
N GLN A 183 22.09 -4.65 0.88
CA GLN A 183 22.59 -3.43 1.49
C GLN A 183 21.79 -2.25 0.91
N GLY A 184 20.98 -1.62 1.76
CA GLY A 184 20.20 -0.44 1.44
C GLY A 184 18.93 -0.30 2.29
N ASP A 185 18.57 0.94 2.55
CA ASP A 185 17.33 1.28 3.25
C ASP A 185 16.16 1.13 2.27
N ILE A 186 15.19 0.26 2.59
CA ILE A 186 13.99 0.07 1.75
C ILE A 186 13.07 1.30 1.86
N ASP A 187 12.98 1.84 3.07
CA ASP A 187 12.21 3.04 3.37
C ASP A 187 13.07 3.93 4.28
N PRO A 188 13.42 5.16 3.85
CA PRO A 188 14.29 6.05 4.61
C PRO A 188 13.70 6.51 5.95
N ASN A 189 12.42 6.27 6.19
CA ASN A 189 11.77 6.56 7.47
C ASN A 189 12.07 5.51 8.56
N PHE A 190 12.71 4.40 8.20
CA PHE A 190 13.05 3.32 9.13
C PHE A 190 14.56 3.19 9.24
N GLN A 191 15.07 3.10 10.48
CA GLN A 191 16.50 2.99 10.74
C GLN A 191 17.12 1.71 10.14
N ASN A 192 16.32 0.65 10.03
CA ASN A 192 16.72 -0.61 9.42
C ASN A 192 15.48 -1.35 8.90
N ASN A 193 15.72 -2.46 8.19
CA ASN A 193 14.67 -3.26 7.56
C ASN A 193 14.01 -4.30 8.50
N GLU A 194 14.43 -4.42 9.78
CA GLU A 194 13.99 -5.51 10.68
C GLU A 194 12.52 -5.37 11.13
N ASN A 195 11.94 -4.17 11.03
CA ASN A 195 10.56 -3.89 11.47
C ASN A 195 9.64 -3.48 10.31
N LEU A 196 9.94 -3.97 9.09
CA LEU A 196 9.14 -3.66 7.90
C LEU A 196 8.07 -4.71 7.60
N GLU A 197 8.10 -5.89 8.22
CA GLU A 197 7.13 -6.95 7.96
C GLU A 197 6.54 -7.52 9.25
N PHE A 198 5.21 -7.53 9.31
CA PHE A 198 4.43 -8.12 10.38
C PHE A 198 3.46 -9.15 9.83
N LEU A 199 3.22 -10.20 10.61
CA LEU A 199 2.24 -11.24 10.32
C LEU A 199 1.05 -11.10 11.26
N LEU A 200 -0.15 -11.20 10.70
CA LEU A 200 -1.37 -11.46 11.46
C LEU A 200 -1.84 -12.88 11.11
N LYS A 201 -1.74 -13.80 12.07
CA LYS A 201 -2.11 -15.20 11.89
C LYS A 201 -3.64 -15.34 11.85
N ALA A 202 -4.16 -16.12 10.90
CA ALA A 202 -5.58 -16.46 10.89
C ALA A 202 -5.92 -17.40 12.05
N ARG A 203 -7.05 -17.16 12.74
CA ARG A 203 -7.49 -18.05 13.81
C ARG A 203 -7.99 -19.38 13.25
N GLU A 204 -8.90 -19.32 12.29
CA GLU A 204 -9.51 -20.48 11.65
C GLU A 204 -9.82 -20.21 10.18
N GLY A 205 -9.64 -21.22 9.33
CA GLY A 205 -9.90 -21.13 7.90
C GLY A 205 -8.88 -20.27 7.16
N ASN A 206 -9.28 -19.84 5.95
CA ASN A 206 -8.41 -19.14 5.01
C ASN A 206 -8.74 -17.65 4.88
N PHE A 207 -9.50 -17.07 5.81
CA PHE A 207 -9.91 -15.67 5.75
C PHE A 207 -9.70 -15.00 7.10
N ILE A 208 -9.09 -13.81 7.10
CA ILE A 208 -9.00 -12.95 8.27
C ILE A 208 -10.03 -11.84 8.15
N LYS A 209 -10.95 -11.79 9.12
CA LYS A 209 -12.09 -10.85 9.15
C LYS A 209 -11.86 -9.68 10.13
N PRO A 210 -12.69 -8.62 10.06
CA PRO A 210 -12.63 -7.50 11.02
C PRO A 210 -12.58 -7.90 12.49
N CYS A 211 -13.38 -8.87 12.92
CA CYS A 211 -13.41 -9.37 14.29
C CYS A 211 -12.08 -10.01 14.75
N GLU A 212 -11.20 -10.37 13.82
CA GLU A 212 -9.87 -10.91 14.13
C GLU A 212 -8.83 -9.82 14.38
N GLY A 213 -9.20 -8.54 14.26
CA GLY A 213 -8.34 -7.43 14.67
C GLY A 213 -7.67 -6.71 13.50
N VAL A 214 -8.24 -6.75 12.30
CA VAL A 214 -7.74 -5.99 11.13
C VAL A 214 -8.89 -5.43 10.32
N VAL A 215 -8.81 -4.15 9.96
CA VAL A 215 -9.87 -3.44 9.24
C VAL A 215 -9.23 -2.60 8.15
N VAL A 216 -9.74 -2.70 6.92
CA VAL A 216 -9.33 -1.77 5.86
C VAL A 216 -10.03 -0.43 6.09
N THR A 217 -9.26 0.62 6.32
CA THR A 217 -9.78 1.98 6.56
C THR A 217 -9.64 2.89 5.35
N GLY A 218 -8.77 2.55 4.42
CA GLY A 218 -8.57 3.34 3.22
C GLY A 218 -7.92 2.55 2.09
N ILE A 219 -8.08 3.07 0.88
CA ILE A 219 -7.34 2.66 -0.29
C ILE A 219 -6.41 3.81 -0.64
N MET A 220 -5.11 3.54 -0.57
CA MET A 220 -4.06 4.45 -0.99
C MET A 220 -3.85 4.27 -2.48
N VAL A 221 -3.94 5.36 -3.24
CA VAL A 221 -3.78 5.39 -4.69
C VAL A 221 -2.70 6.38 -5.05
N ARG A 222 -1.81 5.98 -5.96
CA ARG A 222 -0.83 6.88 -6.56
C ARG A 222 -0.92 6.79 -8.07
N LYS A 223 -0.86 7.96 -8.71
CA LYS A 223 -0.90 8.17 -10.16
C LYS A 223 0.48 8.56 -10.66
N LEU A 224 1.00 7.89 -11.69
CA LEU A 224 2.35 8.08 -12.23
C LEU A 224 2.32 8.11 -13.76
N ASN A 225 3.13 8.97 -14.36
CA ASN A 225 3.30 9.02 -15.83
C ASN A 225 4.39 8.05 -16.34
N PHE A 226 4.88 7.18 -15.46
CA PHE A 226 5.91 6.20 -15.75
C PHE A 226 5.70 4.97 -14.86
N ASP A 227 6.31 3.86 -15.24
CA ASP A 227 6.18 2.60 -14.51
C ASP A 227 6.71 2.74 -13.07
N PRO A 228 5.93 2.43 -12.02
CA PRO A 228 6.37 2.51 -10.62
C PRO A 228 7.63 1.70 -10.31
N VAL A 229 8.00 0.70 -11.12
CA VAL A 229 9.28 -0.01 -10.95
C VAL A 229 10.51 0.90 -11.07
N LEU A 230 10.36 2.04 -11.76
CA LEU A 230 11.42 3.02 -11.95
C LEU A 230 11.59 3.93 -10.73
N LEU A 231 10.66 3.90 -9.77
CA LEU A 231 10.78 4.69 -8.55
C LEU A 231 12.00 4.26 -7.73
N PRO A 232 12.74 5.21 -7.13
CA PRO A 232 13.85 4.89 -6.23
C PRO A 232 13.45 3.92 -5.10
N SER A 233 12.23 4.06 -4.57
CA SER A 233 11.70 3.18 -3.53
C SER A 233 11.43 1.73 -4.00
N SER A 234 11.58 1.44 -5.28
CA SER A 234 11.44 0.09 -5.86
C SER A 234 12.79 -0.52 -6.23
N TRP A 235 13.89 0.25 -6.18
CA TRP A 235 15.20 -0.21 -6.64
C TRP A 235 15.82 -1.31 -5.77
N TRP A 236 15.51 -1.35 -4.48
CA TRP A 236 15.99 -2.40 -3.57
C TRP A 236 15.60 -3.81 -4.06
N TRP A 237 14.50 -3.93 -4.81
CA TRP A 237 14.05 -5.18 -5.41
C TRP A 237 14.71 -5.49 -6.76
N CYS A 238 15.03 -4.47 -7.55
CA CYS A 238 15.76 -4.67 -8.81
C CYS A 238 17.14 -5.29 -8.60
N LYS A 239 17.71 -5.18 -7.39
CA LYS A 239 18.93 -5.90 -6.98
C LYS A 239 18.70 -7.41 -6.79
N TRP A 240 17.46 -7.85 -6.52
CA TRP A 240 17.10 -9.23 -6.19
C TRP A 240 16.83 -10.11 -7.41
N ARG A 241 16.37 -9.54 -8.53
CA ARG A 241 16.20 -10.27 -9.79
C ARG A 241 16.86 -9.52 -10.92
N SER A 242 17.59 -10.23 -11.79
CA SER A 242 18.04 -9.68 -13.05
C SER A 242 16.87 -8.97 -13.74
N TRP A 243 17.10 -7.75 -14.21
CA TRP A 243 16.10 -6.89 -14.86
C TRP A 243 15.22 -7.64 -15.89
N MET A 244 15.79 -8.64 -16.56
CA MET A 244 15.11 -9.50 -17.54
C MET A 244 13.94 -10.33 -16.96
N ASN A 245 13.95 -10.65 -15.66
CA ASN A 245 12.86 -11.39 -15.02
C ASN A 245 11.72 -10.50 -14.51
N ILE A 246 11.95 -9.19 -14.40
CA ILE A 246 10.93 -8.22 -13.96
C ILE A 246 9.88 -8.05 -15.07
N HIS A 247 10.31 -7.89 -16.32
CA HIS A 247 9.40 -7.78 -17.47
C HIS A 247 8.52 -9.03 -17.68
N LYS A 248 9.05 -10.24 -17.44
CA LYS A 248 8.24 -11.47 -17.56
C LYS A 248 7.12 -11.54 -16.53
N TYR A 249 7.32 -11.04 -15.31
CA TYR A 249 6.28 -11.02 -14.28
C TYR A 249 5.27 -9.89 -14.53
N TYR A 250 5.73 -8.73 -15.00
CA TYR A 250 4.87 -7.62 -15.39
C TYR A 250 3.94 -8.00 -16.56
N ASN A 251 4.51 -8.58 -17.61
CA ASN A 251 3.76 -8.88 -18.84
C ASN A 251 2.83 -10.09 -18.69
N ASN A 252 3.15 -11.06 -17.83
CA ASN A 252 2.31 -12.25 -17.66
C ASN A 252 1.22 -12.10 -16.59
N GLY A 253 1.28 -11.06 -15.74
CA GLY A 253 0.34 -10.86 -14.63
C GLY A 253 -0.53 -9.60 -14.72
N ALA A 254 -0.03 -8.52 -15.33
CA ALA A 254 -0.70 -7.21 -15.32
C ALA A 254 -1.28 -6.77 -16.68
N HIS A 255 -0.88 -7.42 -17.78
CA HIS A 255 -1.34 -7.11 -19.13
C HIS A 255 -2.30 -8.20 -19.68
N GLN A 256 -3.34 -8.58 -18.92
CA GLN A 256 -4.53 -9.05 -19.61
C GLN A 256 -5.16 -7.82 -20.25
N ASN A 257 -4.87 -7.65 -21.55
CA ASN A 257 -5.40 -6.60 -22.39
C ASN A 257 -6.92 -6.49 -22.19
N PHE A 258 -7.37 -5.34 -21.70
CA PHE A 258 -8.72 -4.85 -21.94
C PHE A 258 -8.78 -4.36 -23.40
N GLU A 259 -8.59 -5.28 -24.34
CA GLU A 259 -9.04 -5.06 -25.71
C GLU A 259 -10.50 -5.55 -25.76
N ASN A 260 -11.39 -4.55 -25.74
CA ASN A 260 -12.79 -4.58 -26.18
C ASN A 260 -13.40 -5.97 -26.45
N THR A 261 -14.16 -6.46 -25.49
CA THR A 261 -15.34 -7.27 -25.80
C THR A 261 -16.56 -6.41 -25.49
N ASP A 262 -17.17 -5.90 -26.55
CA ASP A 262 -18.57 -5.47 -26.59
C ASP A 262 -19.51 -6.59 -26.08
#